data_AF-A0A952R6H2-F1
#
_entry.id   AF-A0A952R6H2-F1
#
_cell.length_a   1.000
_cell.length_b   1.000
_cell.length_c   1.000
_cell.angle_alpha   90.00
_cell.angle_beta   90.00
_cell.angle_gamma   90.00
#
_symmetry.space_group_name_H-M   'P 1'
#
loop_
_entity.id
_entity.type
_entity.pdbx_description
1 polymer ?
#
loop_
_entity_poly.entity_id
_entity_poly.type
_entity_poly.pdbx_seq_one_letter_code
_entity_poly.pdbx_strand_id
1 'polypeptide(L)'
;MTLPARSMYAASLAVLDIQGALRRLPAAKQASVVWTRKPVEEAIRRLRTEPLTDELLVTVSQGLREPVRAMASVVWRALAESAEASQSVSLTDLVNEEVALLVAFLDDEDIADTVAWIIGFLRSVDEAILSHVGAAELAQALEHPEEELELPAFTRGWVALMAAIEEARAGGDVRRTTDLIDCSFLQFKEVRDCLRQEGIEILPFAEETREQRSERLLATVERLRSSLTDEDWRVLSEARMTDFR
;
A
#
# COMPACT_ATOMS: atom_id res chain seq x y z
N MET A 1 -19.21 -10.90 -17.99
CA MET A 1 -17.83 -10.42 -17.83
C MET A 1 -17.50 -10.46 -16.34
N THR A 2 -16.81 -11.51 -15.91
CA THR A 2 -16.26 -11.66 -14.56
C THR A 2 -14.94 -10.89 -14.52
N LEU A 3 -14.99 -9.68 -13.97
CA LEU A 3 -13.99 -8.62 -14.08
C LEU A 3 -12.67 -8.91 -13.31
N PRO A 4 -11.61 -8.10 -13.56
CA PRO A 4 -10.34 -7.99 -12.81
C PRO A 4 -10.49 -7.83 -11.28
N ALA A 5 -11.72 -7.66 -10.80
CA ALA A 5 -12.06 -7.64 -9.39
C ALA A 5 -11.46 -8.84 -8.63
N ARG A 6 -11.47 -10.06 -9.22
CA ARG A 6 -10.83 -11.25 -8.61
C ARG A 6 -9.33 -11.13 -8.39
N SER A 7 -8.60 -10.47 -9.28
CA SER A 7 -7.15 -10.29 -9.09
C SER A 7 -6.81 -9.19 -8.10
N MET A 8 -7.62 -8.13 -8.05
CA MET A 8 -7.56 -7.15 -6.97
C MET A 8 -7.90 -7.80 -5.62
N TYR A 9 -8.86 -8.73 -5.59
CA TYR A 9 -9.28 -9.48 -4.41
C TYR A 9 -8.19 -10.34 -3.81
N ALA A 10 -7.27 -10.89 -4.58
CA ALA A 10 -6.15 -11.67 -4.01
C ALA A 10 -4.95 -10.78 -3.64
N ALA A 11 -4.78 -9.65 -4.34
CA ALA A 11 -3.65 -8.74 -4.16
C ALA A 11 -3.84 -7.76 -2.99
N SER A 12 -5.04 -7.21 -2.78
CA SER A 12 -5.34 -6.24 -1.70
C SER A 12 -5.22 -6.82 -0.30
N LEU A 13 -5.29 -8.14 -0.20
CA LEU A 13 -5.19 -8.94 1.01
C LEU A 13 -3.79 -8.91 1.66
N ALA A 14 -2.93 -7.98 1.28
CA ALA A 14 -1.65 -7.78 1.93
C ALA A 14 -1.88 -7.02 3.25
N VAL A 15 -1.38 -7.57 4.36
CA VAL A 15 -1.34 -6.86 5.64
C VAL A 15 -0.03 -6.06 5.67
N LEU A 16 -0.03 -4.80 6.12
CA LEU A 16 1.23 -4.00 6.23
C LEU A 16 2.23 -4.64 7.18
N ASP A 17 1.72 -5.21 8.27
CA ASP A 17 2.47 -6.06 9.17
C ASP A 17 1.97 -7.52 9.11
N ILE A 18 2.27 -8.19 7.99
CA ILE A 18 2.01 -9.63 7.85
C ILE A 18 2.61 -10.42 9.01
N GLN A 19 3.80 -10.04 9.48
CA GLN A 19 4.47 -10.73 10.56
C GLN A 19 3.75 -10.57 11.89
N GLY A 20 3.27 -9.36 12.22
CA GLY A 20 2.43 -9.10 13.39
C GLY A 20 1.11 -9.86 13.33
N ALA A 21 0.44 -9.86 12.17
CA ALA A 21 -0.78 -10.64 11.97
C ALA A 21 -0.53 -12.14 12.17
N LEU A 22 0.55 -12.68 11.59
CA LEU A 22 0.92 -14.10 11.75
C LEU A 22 1.18 -14.46 13.22
N ARG A 23 1.85 -13.60 14.00
CA ARG A 23 2.10 -13.84 15.44
C ARG A 23 0.81 -13.99 16.26
N ARG A 24 -0.31 -13.42 15.79
CA ARG A 24 -1.63 -13.50 16.44
C ARG A 24 -2.37 -14.80 16.10
N LEU A 25 -1.89 -15.60 15.13
CA LEU A 25 -2.52 -16.86 14.71
C LEU A 25 -2.07 -18.07 15.55
N PRO A 26 -2.80 -19.20 15.53
CA PRO A 26 -2.36 -20.45 16.15
C PRO A 26 -1.01 -20.95 15.60
N ALA A 27 -0.21 -21.61 16.46
CA ALA A 27 1.14 -22.07 16.12
C ALA A 27 1.22 -22.95 14.86
N ALA A 28 0.20 -23.78 14.60
CA ALA A 28 0.14 -24.61 13.39
C ALA A 28 0.10 -23.77 12.11
N LYS A 29 -0.64 -22.66 12.10
CA LYS A 29 -0.71 -21.72 10.97
C LYS A 29 0.59 -20.96 10.81
N GLN A 30 1.21 -20.52 11.91
CA GLN A 30 2.54 -19.90 11.87
C GLN A 30 3.60 -20.83 11.27
N ALA A 31 3.59 -22.12 11.65
CA ALA A 31 4.55 -23.11 11.15
C ALA A 31 4.44 -23.34 9.63
N SER A 32 3.23 -23.28 9.05
CA SER A 32 3.03 -23.48 7.60
C SER A 32 3.70 -22.43 6.71
N VAL A 33 4.03 -21.26 7.26
CA VAL A 33 4.64 -20.14 6.52
C VAL A 33 6.01 -19.73 7.07
N VAL A 34 6.60 -20.52 7.98
CA VAL A 34 7.89 -20.15 8.60
C VAL A 34 9.02 -19.96 7.57
N TRP A 35 8.94 -20.68 6.45
CA TRP A 35 9.90 -20.61 5.35
C TRP A 35 9.92 -19.25 4.63
N THR A 36 8.83 -18.49 4.71
CA THR A 36 8.67 -17.18 4.03
C THR A 36 9.54 -16.08 4.67
N ARG A 37 9.89 -16.24 5.94
CA ARG A 37 10.51 -15.19 6.77
C ARG A 37 11.85 -14.71 6.22
N LYS A 38 12.79 -15.64 5.99
CA LYS A 38 14.15 -15.29 5.55
C LYS A 38 14.17 -14.63 4.15
N PRO A 39 13.43 -15.13 3.14
CA PRO A 39 13.27 -14.43 1.87
C PRO A 39 12.73 -13.00 2.02
N VAL A 40 11.75 -12.81 2.91
CA VAL A 40 11.15 -11.49 3.14
C VAL A 40 12.11 -10.52 3.82
N GLU A 41 12.77 -10.95 4.89
CA GLU A 41 13.78 -10.15 5.60
C GLU A 41 14.92 -9.75 4.66
N GLU A 42 15.41 -10.68 3.83
CA GLU A 42 16.49 -10.41 2.88
C GLU A 42 16.06 -9.42 1.79
N ALA A 43 14.88 -9.61 1.21
CA ALA A 43 14.32 -8.71 0.21
C ALA A 43 14.14 -7.28 0.74
N ILE A 44 13.56 -7.12 1.94
CA ILE A 44 13.42 -5.82 2.59
C ILE A 44 14.79 -5.23 2.91
N ARG A 45 15.73 -6.02 3.43
CA ARG A 45 17.10 -5.57 3.69
C ARG A 45 17.75 -5.00 2.44
N ARG A 46 17.59 -5.65 1.28
CA ARG A 46 18.10 -5.13 0.00
C ARG A 46 17.52 -3.77 -0.34
N LEU A 47 16.20 -3.59 -0.20
CA LEU A 47 15.53 -2.29 -0.40
C LEU A 47 15.92 -1.23 0.63
N ARG A 48 16.59 -1.58 1.71
CA ARG A 48 17.11 -0.62 2.69
C ARG A 48 18.57 -0.28 2.44
N THR A 49 19.37 -1.24 1.97
CA THR A 49 20.83 -1.10 1.88
C THR A 49 21.39 -0.88 0.47
N GLU A 50 20.69 -1.33 -0.58
CA GLU A 50 21.15 -1.17 -1.97
C GLU A 50 20.64 0.15 -2.56
N PRO A 51 21.27 0.72 -3.61
CA PRO A 51 20.74 1.88 -4.32
C PRO A 51 19.29 1.64 -4.77
N LEU A 52 18.38 2.57 -4.46
CA LEU A 52 16.97 2.42 -4.84
C LEU A 52 16.84 2.72 -6.34
N THR A 53 16.53 1.69 -7.12
CA THR A 53 16.23 1.80 -8.56
C THR A 53 14.95 1.07 -8.89
N ASP A 54 14.33 1.41 -10.02
CA ASP A 54 13.14 0.72 -10.52
C ASP A 54 13.42 -0.78 -10.75
N GLU A 55 14.61 -1.12 -11.27
CA GLU A 55 15.01 -2.52 -11.47
C GLU A 55 15.16 -3.28 -10.16
N LEU A 56 15.67 -2.64 -9.11
CA LEU A 56 15.74 -3.24 -7.78
C LEU A 56 14.33 -3.52 -7.25
N LEU A 57 13.42 -2.54 -7.34
CA LEU A 57 12.04 -2.71 -6.87
C LEU A 57 11.32 -3.81 -7.64
N VAL A 58 11.49 -3.89 -8.96
CA VAL A 58 10.96 -4.98 -9.79
C VAL A 58 11.53 -6.33 -9.35
N THR A 59 12.85 -6.45 -9.24
CA THR A 59 13.51 -7.71 -8.87
C THR A 59 13.07 -8.19 -7.49
N VAL A 60 13.03 -7.28 -6.52
CA VAL A 60 12.63 -7.59 -5.15
C VAL A 60 11.15 -7.96 -5.08
N SER A 61 10.28 -7.21 -5.75
CA SER A 61 8.84 -7.50 -5.76
C SER A 61 8.52 -8.87 -6.39
N GLN A 62 9.22 -9.26 -7.47
CA GLN A 62 9.09 -10.58 -8.08
C GLN A 62 9.55 -11.69 -7.13
N GLY A 63 10.70 -11.52 -6.46
CA GLY A 63 11.22 -12.49 -5.50
C GLY A 63 10.34 -12.64 -4.25
N LEU A 64 9.62 -11.58 -3.89
CA LEU A 64 8.71 -11.55 -2.73
C LEU A 64 7.32 -12.10 -3.00
N ARG A 65 6.94 -12.29 -4.27
CA ARG A 65 5.58 -12.67 -4.65
C ARG A 65 5.08 -13.92 -3.93
N GLU A 66 5.84 -15.01 -4.03
CA GLU A 66 5.43 -16.30 -3.47
C GLU A 66 5.44 -16.29 -1.92
N PRO A 67 6.50 -15.78 -1.24
CA PRO A 67 6.47 -15.61 0.21
C PRO A 67 5.30 -14.76 0.73
N VAL A 68 5.05 -13.60 0.12
CA VAL A 68 3.98 -12.67 0.55
C VAL A 68 2.61 -13.30 0.35
N ARG A 69 2.37 -13.94 -0.80
CA ARG A 69 1.12 -14.64 -1.10
C ARG A 69 0.85 -15.78 -0.13
N ALA A 70 1.87 -16.59 0.19
CA ALA A 70 1.72 -17.69 1.14
C ALA A 70 1.32 -17.19 2.55
N MET A 71 1.96 -16.13 3.03
CA MET A 71 1.61 -15.55 4.33
C MET A 71 0.21 -14.92 4.33
N ALA A 72 -0.12 -14.13 3.31
CA ALA A 72 -1.44 -13.52 3.16
C ALA A 72 -2.53 -14.59 3.17
N SER A 73 -2.37 -15.65 2.37
CA SER A 73 -3.33 -16.76 2.32
C SER A 73 -3.61 -17.38 3.69
N VAL A 74 -2.58 -17.56 4.53
CA VAL A 74 -2.75 -18.09 5.89
C VAL A 74 -3.50 -17.14 6.81
N VAL A 75 -3.15 -15.85 6.77
CA VAL A 75 -3.86 -14.82 7.56
C VAL A 75 -5.33 -14.80 7.15
N TRP A 76 -5.64 -14.77 5.87
CA TRP A 76 -7.01 -14.64 5.39
C TRP A 76 -7.87 -15.88 5.59
N ARG A 77 -7.32 -17.09 5.39
CA ARG A 77 -8.06 -18.31 5.78
C ARG A 77 -8.38 -18.29 7.27
N ALA A 78 -7.47 -17.80 8.10
CA ALA A 78 -7.76 -17.66 9.52
C ALA A 78 -8.85 -16.63 9.83
N LEU A 79 -8.91 -15.52 9.08
CA LEU A 79 -9.99 -14.53 9.21
C LEU A 79 -11.34 -15.08 8.71
N ALA A 80 -11.34 -15.81 7.60
CA ALA A 80 -12.55 -16.39 7.02
C ALA A 80 -13.14 -17.53 7.88
N GLU A 81 -12.29 -18.28 8.59
CA GLU A 81 -12.70 -19.42 9.44
C GLU A 81 -13.32 -19.00 10.79
N SER A 82 -13.22 -17.73 11.21
CA SER A 82 -13.71 -17.29 12.53
C SER A 82 -14.14 -15.83 12.57
N ALA A 83 -15.41 -15.60 12.94
CA ALA A 83 -15.95 -14.26 13.22
C ALA A 83 -15.23 -13.56 14.40
N GLU A 84 -14.69 -14.33 15.35
CA GLU A 84 -13.88 -13.81 16.47
C GLU A 84 -12.45 -13.47 16.03
N ALA A 85 -11.87 -14.23 15.09
CA ALA A 85 -10.55 -13.92 14.51
C ALA A 85 -10.60 -12.64 13.67
N SER A 86 -11.68 -12.44 12.92
CA SER A 86 -12.00 -11.20 12.20
C SER A 86 -12.11 -9.98 13.14
N GLN A 87 -12.59 -10.15 14.37
CA GLN A 87 -12.64 -9.06 15.36
C GLN A 87 -11.29 -8.83 16.06
N SER A 88 -10.42 -9.85 16.13
CA SER A 88 -9.11 -9.76 16.78
C SER A 88 -7.99 -9.15 15.92
N VAL A 89 -8.20 -9.09 14.60
CA VAL A 89 -7.28 -8.50 13.63
C VAL A 89 -8.07 -7.49 12.81
N SER A 90 -8.29 -6.31 13.37
CA SER A 90 -8.68 -5.16 12.57
C SER A 90 -7.49 -4.80 11.68
N LEU A 91 -7.58 -5.15 10.41
CA LEU A 91 -6.56 -4.84 9.41
C LEU A 91 -6.36 -3.33 9.28
N THR A 92 -7.45 -2.58 9.42
CA THR A 92 -7.43 -1.13 9.52
C THR A 92 -6.60 -0.65 10.70
N ASP A 93 -6.69 -1.30 11.86
CA ASP A 93 -5.90 -0.90 13.04
C ASP A 93 -4.42 -1.23 12.87
N LEU A 94 -4.10 -2.40 12.28
CA LEU A 94 -2.71 -2.73 11.92
C LEU A 94 -2.11 -1.73 10.92
N VAL A 95 -2.90 -1.34 9.91
CA VAL A 95 -2.49 -0.31 8.95
C VAL A 95 -2.27 1.03 9.67
N ASN A 96 -3.15 1.39 10.60
CA ASN A 96 -3.05 2.64 11.36
C ASN A 96 -1.83 2.67 12.28
N GLU A 97 -1.50 1.57 12.95
CA GLU A 97 -0.34 1.47 13.84
C GLU A 97 0.97 1.67 13.08
N GLU A 98 1.16 0.93 11.97
CA GLU A 98 2.38 1.03 11.16
C GLU A 98 2.53 2.38 10.48
N VAL A 99 1.41 3.00 10.12
CA VAL A 99 1.44 4.29 9.48
C VAL A 99 1.62 5.44 10.47
N ALA A 100 1.03 5.34 11.67
CA ALA A 100 1.34 6.27 12.75
C ALA A 100 2.85 6.25 13.09
N LEU A 101 3.48 5.08 13.01
CA LEU A 101 4.94 4.95 13.14
C LEU A 101 5.68 5.70 12.03
N LEU A 102 5.28 5.56 10.76
CA LEU A 102 5.89 6.30 9.65
C LEU A 102 5.76 7.82 9.80
N VAL A 103 4.56 8.31 10.11
CA VAL A 103 4.29 9.74 10.28
C VAL A 103 5.11 10.30 11.45
N ALA A 104 5.17 9.59 12.58
CA ALA A 104 5.95 10.00 13.73
C ALA A 104 7.46 9.98 13.48
N PHE A 105 7.94 9.07 12.62
CA PHE A 105 9.37 8.95 12.30
C PHE A 105 9.88 10.07 11.40
N LEU A 106 9.05 10.56 10.47
CA LEU A 106 9.49 11.47 9.41
C LEU A 106 9.41 12.95 9.80
N ASP A 107 8.51 13.31 10.73
CA ASP A 107 8.30 14.70 11.21
C ASP A 107 8.23 15.74 10.07
N ASP A 108 7.66 15.33 8.92
CA ASP A 108 7.53 16.11 7.69
C ASP A 108 6.06 16.10 7.24
N GLU A 109 5.45 17.29 7.18
CA GLU A 109 4.05 17.46 6.83
C GLU A 109 3.73 17.05 5.38
N ASP A 110 4.66 17.20 4.44
CA ASP A 110 4.41 16.86 3.04
C ASP A 110 4.43 15.34 2.84
N ILE A 111 5.28 14.64 3.59
CA ILE A 111 5.27 13.16 3.60
C ILE A 111 4.02 12.63 4.31
N ALA A 112 3.55 13.32 5.36
CA ALA A 112 2.31 12.94 6.05
C ALA A 112 1.10 12.92 5.09
N ASP A 113 1.01 13.87 4.15
CA ASP A 113 -0.04 13.88 3.13
C ASP A 113 0.09 12.72 2.13
N THR A 114 1.31 12.40 1.68
CA THR A 114 1.57 11.24 0.81
C THR A 114 1.19 9.93 1.49
N VAL A 115 1.56 9.79 2.77
CA VAL A 115 1.24 8.64 3.59
C VAL A 115 -0.28 8.52 3.82
N ALA A 116 -0.95 9.64 4.13
CA ALA A 116 -2.42 9.68 4.26
C ALA A 116 -3.12 9.27 2.96
N TRP A 117 -2.60 9.70 1.81
CA TRP A 117 -3.09 9.27 0.50
C TRP A 117 -2.95 7.76 0.31
N ILE A 118 -1.78 7.18 0.63
CA ILE A 118 -1.54 5.73 0.48
C ILE A 118 -2.50 4.94 1.36
N ILE A 119 -2.67 5.31 2.63
CA ILE A 119 -3.65 4.65 3.53
C ILE A 119 -5.04 4.71 2.93
N GLY A 120 -5.45 5.92 2.53
CA GLY A 120 -6.76 6.17 1.98
C GLY A 120 -7.03 5.31 0.75
N PHE A 121 -6.05 5.21 -0.14
CA PHE A 121 -6.10 4.34 -1.30
C PHE A 121 -6.29 2.87 -0.90
N LEU A 122 -5.47 2.36 0.03
CA LEU A 122 -5.55 0.97 0.50
C LEU A 122 -6.90 0.67 1.14
N ARG A 123 -7.42 1.57 2.00
CA ARG A 123 -8.74 1.45 2.61
C ARG A 123 -9.85 1.40 1.58
N SER A 124 -9.84 2.30 0.60
CA SER A 124 -10.85 2.30 -0.45
C SER A 124 -10.77 1.07 -1.35
N VAL A 125 -9.58 0.53 -1.58
CA VAL A 125 -9.42 -0.78 -2.23
C VAL A 125 -10.05 -1.87 -1.38
N ASP A 126 -9.77 -1.93 -0.08
CA ASP A 126 -10.36 -2.92 0.83
C ASP A 126 -11.88 -2.80 0.94
N GLU A 127 -12.43 -1.59 1.04
CA GLU A 127 -13.87 -1.33 1.05
C GLU A 127 -14.54 -1.71 -0.27
N ALA A 128 -13.96 -1.29 -1.40
CA ALA A 128 -14.42 -1.71 -2.72
C ALA A 128 -14.41 -3.24 -2.81
N ILE A 129 -13.46 -3.89 -2.14
CA ILE A 129 -13.33 -5.32 -2.19
C ILE A 129 -14.36 -6.05 -1.34
N LEU A 130 -14.45 -5.66 -0.06
CA LEU A 130 -15.37 -6.25 0.91
C LEU A 130 -16.84 -5.96 0.58
N SER A 131 -17.13 -4.84 -0.09
CA SER A 131 -18.50 -4.51 -0.54
C SER A 131 -19.00 -5.39 -1.70
N HIS A 132 -18.10 -6.05 -2.43
CA HIS A 132 -18.43 -6.83 -3.62
C HIS A 132 -18.19 -8.34 -3.48
N VAL A 133 -17.72 -8.82 -2.32
CA VAL A 133 -17.37 -10.25 -2.11
C VAL A 133 -18.03 -10.80 -0.85
N GLY A 134 -18.85 -11.83 -1.01
CA GLY A 134 -19.33 -12.61 0.13
C GLY A 134 -18.23 -13.50 0.71
N ALA A 135 -18.30 -13.83 2.01
CA ALA A 135 -17.28 -14.67 2.68
C ALA A 135 -16.99 -16.01 1.98
N ALA A 136 -17.99 -16.59 1.31
CA ALA A 136 -17.85 -17.82 0.53
C ALA A 136 -17.07 -17.63 -0.78
N GLU A 137 -17.23 -16.48 -1.45
CA GLU A 137 -16.49 -16.13 -2.68
C GLU A 137 -15.04 -15.79 -2.35
N LEU A 138 -14.79 -15.15 -1.19
CA LEU A 138 -13.45 -14.90 -0.67
C LEU A 138 -12.70 -16.22 -0.39
N ALA A 139 -13.36 -17.17 0.28
CA ALA A 139 -12.78 -18.49 0.56
C ALA A 139 -12.45 -19.24 -0.74
N GLN A 140 -13.33 -19.18 -1.75
CA GLN A 140 -13.14 -19.85 -3.03
C GLN A 140 -12.01 -19.22 -3.87
N ALA A 141 -11.85 -17.88 -3.83
CA ALA A 141 -10.74 -17.18 -4.48
C ALA A 141 -9.37 -17.54 -3.85
N LEU A 142 -9.33 -17.81 -2.53
CA LEU A 142 -8.12 -18.24 -1.81
C LEU A 142 -7.72 -19.71 -2.05
N GLU A 143 -8.64 -20.53 -2.57
CA GLU A 143 -8.43 -21.96 -2.88
C GLU A 143 -8.03 -22.18 -4.35
N HIS A 144 -8.51 -21.33 -5.25
CA HIS A 144 -8.22 -21.39 -6.70
C HIS A 144 -7.76 -20.04 -7.22
N PRO A 145 -6.51 -19.64 -6.95
CA PRO A 145 -5.95 -18.44 -7.54
C PRO A 145 -5.58 -18.76 -8.99
N GLU A 146 -6.55 -18.65 -9.90
CA GLU A 146 -6.33 -18.75 -11.34
C GLU A 146 -5.35 -17.66 -11.83
N GLU A 147 -4.92 -17.74 -13.09
CA GLU A 147 -4.03 -16.77 -13.76
C GLU A 147 -4.64 -15.35 -13.72
N GLU A 148 -4.44 -14.69 -12.60
CA GLU A 148 -5.00 -13.40 -12.27
C GLU A 148 -4.33 -12.29 -13.07
N LEU A 149 -5.10 -11.24 -13.38
CA LEU A 149 -4.56 -9.94 -13.82
C LEU A 149 -3.68 -9.38 -12.71
N GLU A 150 -2.41 -9.77 -12.74
CA GLU A 150 -1.41 -9.23 -11.84
C GLU A 150 -1.43 -7.71 -11.97
N LEU A 151 -1.43 -7.03 -10.83
CA LEU A 151 -1.07 -5.63 -10.76
C LEU A 151 0.35 -5.59 -10.18
N PRO A 152 1.42 -5.80 -10.99
CA PRO A 152 2.79 -5.71 -10.51
C PRO A 152 3.07 -4.42 -9.75
N ALA A 153 2.46 -3.32 -10.20
CA ALA A 153 2.51 -2.03 -9.51
C ALA A 153 1.93 -2.12 -8.09
N PHE A 154 0.82 -2.82 -7.87
CA PHE A 154 0.27 -3.00 -6.53
C PHE A 154 1.25 -3.72 -5.61
N THR A 155 1.82 -4.84 -6.05
CA THR A 155 2.83 -5.59 -5.26
C THR A 155 4.08 -4.74 -5.01
N ARG A 156 4.57 -4.00 -6.01
CA ARG A 156 5.71 -3.09 -5.84
C ARG A 156 5.42 -2.00 -4.82
N GLY A 157 4.24 -1.39 -4.88
CA GLY A 157 3.81 -0.36 -3.93
C GLY A 157 3.78 -0.88 -2.50
N TRP A 158 3.25 -2.09 -2.31
CA TRP A 158 3.24 -2.78 -1.02
C TRP A 158 4.64 -3.08 -0.49
N VAL A 159 5.50 -3.65 -1.32
CA VAL A 159 6.87 -4.02 -0.94
C VAL A 159 7.68 -2.78 -0.56
N ALA A 160 7.54 -1.67 -1.30
CA ALA A 160 8.18 -0.41 -0.98
C ALA A 160 7.70 0.13 0.38
N LEU A 161 6.39 0.06 0.65
CA LEU A 161 5.83 0.50 1.92
C LEU A 161 6.28 -0.36 3.11
N MET A 162 6.32 -1.69 2.96
CA MET A 162 6.88 -2.59 3.97
C MET A 162 8.35 -2.25 4.27
N ALA A 163 9.13 -1.94 3.24
CA ALA A 163 10.52 -1.53 3.43
C ALA A 163 10.64 -0.18 4.14
N ALA A 164 9.77 0.78 3.84
CA ALA A 164 9.72 2.06 4.53
C ALA A 164 9.40 1.89 6.04
N ILE A 165 8.40 1.06 6.35
CA ILE A 165 8.01 0.74 7.74
C ILE A 165 9.19 0.11 8.48
N GLU A 166 9.87 -0.87 7.88
CA GLU A 166 11.01 -1.54 8.50
C GLU A 166 12.24 -0.63 8.65
N GLU A 167 12.46 0.31 7.73
CA GLU A 167 13.51 1.32 7.86
C GLU A 167 13.21 2.28 9.00
N ALA A 168 11.98 2.80 9.09
CA ALA A 168 11.53 3.67 10.18
C ALA A 168 11.59 2.96 11.55
N ARG A 169 11.11 1.71 11.62
CA ARG A 169 11.13 0.88 12.82
C ARG A 169 12.55 0.61 13.32
N ALA A 170 13.51 0.49 12.40
CA ALA A 170 14.91 0.33 12.72
C ALA A 170 15.61 1.65 13.12
N GLY A 171 14.92 2.79 13.09
CA GLY A 171 15.52 4.10 13.30
C GLY A 171 16.53 4.46 12.20
N GLY A 172 16.22 4.06 10.97
CA GLY A 172 17.11 4.17 9.81
C GLY A 172 17.25 5.58 9.23
N ASP A 173 17.56 5.66 7.94
CA ASP A 173 17.75 6.93 7.25
C ASP A 173 16.41 7.55 6.82
N VAL A 174 16.13 8.77 7.30
CA VAL A 174 14.88 9.51 7.01
C VAL A 174 14.67 9.65 5.50
N ARG A 175 15.72 10.05 4.77
CA ARG A 175 15.64 10.24 3.32
C ARG A 175 15.33 8.92 2.60
N ARG A 176 15.94 7.81 3.03
CA ARG A 176 15.64 6.49 2.49
C ARG A 176 14.19 6.08 2.74
N THR A 177 13.66 6.34 3.94
CA THR A 177 12.24 6.09 4.24
C THR A 177 11.34 6.93 3.35
N THR A 178 11.65 8.22 3.15
CA THR A 178 10.92 9.10 2.22
C THR A 178 10.93 8.55 0.81
N ASP A 179 12.10 8.21 0.27
CA ASP A 179 12.24 7.67 -1.09
C ASP A 179 11.40 6.39 -1.28
N LEU A 180 11.35 5.51 -0.27
CA LEU A 180 10.53 4.30 -0.29
C LEU A 180 9.02 4.59 -0.23
N ILE A 181 8.60 5.60 0.51
CA ILE A 181 7.20 6.07 0.54
C ILE A 181 6.81 6.66 -0.81
N ASP A 182 7.66 7.47 -1.42
CA ASP A 182 7.41 8.05 -2.74
C ASP A 182 7.32 6.96 -3.81
N CYS A 183 8.22 5.98 -3.77
CA CYS A 183 8.10 4.78 -4.61
C CYS A 183 6.75 4.08 -4.39
N SER A 184 6.33 3.89 -3.14
CA SER A 184 5.04 3.28 -2.83
C SER A 184 3.87 4.06 -3.42
N PHE A 185 3.84 5.38 -3.23
CA PHE A 185 2.84 6.29 -3.76
C PHE A 185 2.74 6.21 -5.29
N LEU A 186 3.88 6.28 -6.00
CA LEU A 186 3.90 6.25 -7.46
C LEU A 186 3.31 4.94 -8.01
N GLN A 187 3.65 3.81 -7.37
CA GLN A 187 3.14 2.51 -7.77
C GLN A 187 1.63 2.39 -7.51
N PHE A 188 1.12 2.85 -6.36
CA PHE A 188 -0.31 2.84 -6.09
C PHE A 188 -1.11 3.83 -6.94
N LYS A 189 -0.50 4.96 -7.31
CA LYS A 189 -1.09 5.91 -8.27
C LYS A 189 -1.22 5.26 -9.65
N GLU A 190 -0.21 4.54 -10.12
CA GLU A 190 -0.29 3.76 -11.38
C GLU A 190 -1.46 2.78 -11.33
N VAL A 191 -1.61 2.04 -10.23
CA VAL A 191 -2.75 1.13 -10.04
C VAL A 191 -4.07 1.89 -10.11
N ARG A 192 -4.23 2.98 -9.35
CA ARG A 192 -5.45 3.77 -9.35
C ARG A 192 -5.82 4.25 -10.75
N ASP A 193 -4.83 4.71 -11.51
CA ASP A 193 -5.04 5.23 -12.86
C ASP A 193 -5.44 4.10 -13.83
N CYS A 194 -4.89 2.88 -13.70
CA CYS A 194 -5.34 1.69 -14.41
C CYS A 194 -6.78 1.31 -14.04
N LEU A 195 -7.12 1.26 -12.75
CA LEU A 195 -8.46 0.93 -12.28
C LEU A 195 -9.51 1.91 -12.79
N ARG A 196 -9.17 3.20 -12.82
CA ARG A 196 -10.04 4.24 -13.37
C ARG A 196 -10.33 4.02 -14.87
N GLN A 197 -9.34 3.55 -15.65
CA GLN A 197 -9.55 3.22 -17.07
C GLN A 197 -10.56 2.06 -17.24
N GLU A 198 -10.60 1.16 -16.27
CA GLU A 198 -11.56 0.04 -16.19
C GLU A 198 -12.91 0.45 -15.56
N GLY A 199 -13.11 1.74 -15.26
CA GLY A 199 -14.34 2.26 -14.66
C GLY A 199 -14.48 2.03 -13.16
N ILE A 200 -13.41 1.57 -12.49
CA ILE A 200 -13.36 1.38 -11.04
C ILE A 200 -12.78 2.64 -10.40
N GLU A 201 -13.62 3.41 -9.72
CA GLU A 201 -13.19 4.62 -9.03
C GLU A 201 -12.75 4.31 -7.59
N ILE A 202 -11.46 4.45 -7.33
CA ILE A 202 -10.89 4.38 -5.97
C ILE A 202 -10.61 5.81 -5.51
N LEU A 203 -11.19 6.19 -4.37
CA LEU A 203 -11.12 7.54 -3.80
C LEU A 203 -10.32 7.54 -2.50
N PRO A 204 -9.01 7.85 -2.51
CA PRO A 204 -8.17 7.83 -1.31
C PRO A 204 -8.68 8.70 -0.16
N PHE A 205 -9.48 9.73 -0.44
CA PHE A 205 -10.13 10.55 0.57
C PHE A 205 -11.66 10.48 0.44
N ALA A 206 -12.20 9.26 0.45
CA ALA A 206 -13.62 8.99 0.28
C ALA A 206 -14.48 9.64 1.39
N GLU A 207 -13.97 9.67 2.61
CA GLU A 207 -14.69 10.20 3.78
C GLU A 207 -14.56 11.72 3.97
N GLU A 208 -13.72 12.39 3.17
CA GLU A 208 -13.53 13.83 3.33
C GLU A 208 -14.74 14.64 2.88
N THR A 209 -15.12 15.58 3.73
CA THR A 209 -16.06 16.63 3.34
C THR A 209 -15.43 17.57 2.33
N ARG A 210 -16.29 18.33 1.64
CA ARG A 210 -15.84 19.36 0.69
C ARG A 210 -15.01 20.45 1.40
N GLU A 211 -15.38 20.81 2.62
CA GLU A 211 -14.61 21.76 3.44
C GLU A 211 -13.22 21.22 3.75
N GLN A 212 -13.11 20.00 4.29
CA GLN A 212 -11.82 19.36 4.61
C GLN A 212 -10.90 19.27 3.39
N ARG A 213 -11.46 18.86 2.24
CA ARG A 213 -10.73 18.82 0.97
C ARG A 213 -10.22 20.20 0.55
N SER A 214 -11.04 21.24 0.72
CA SER A 214 -10.67 22.62 0.34
C SER A 214 -9.59 23.16 1.25
N GLU A 215 -9.69 22.92 2.55
CA GLU A 215 -8.68 23.30 3.54
C GLU A 215 -7.33 22.64 3.26
N ARG A 216 -7.31 21.32 3.01
CA ARG A 216 -6.07 20.63 2.65
C ARG A 216 -5.47 21.17 1.36
N LEU A 217 -6.28 21.35 0.31
CA LEU A 217 -5.79 21.91 -0.96
C LEU A 217 -5.18 23.30 -0.78
N LEU A 218 -5.80 24.16 0.03
CA LEU A 218 -5.26 25.49 0.34
C LEU A 218 -3.96 25.39 1.12
N ALA A 219 -3.90 24.53 2.14
CA ALA A 219 -2.68 24.29 2.91
C ALA A 219 -1.53 23.79 2.01
N THR A 220 -1.79 22.83 1.12
CA THR A 220 -0.79 22.35 0.15
C THR A 220 -0.33 23.46 -0.80
N VAL A 221 -1.26 24.29 -1.31
CA VAL A 221 -0.92 25.43 -2.19
C VAL A 221 -0.08 26.47 -1.45
N GLU A 222 -0.41 26.79 -0.20
CA GLU A 222 0.37 27.70 0.63
C GLU A 222 1.77 27.16 0.91
N ARG A 223 1.89 25.87 1.25
CA ARG A 223 3.18 25.20 1.45
C ARG A 223 4.03 25.21 0.18
N LEU A 224 3.48 24.75 -0.95
CA LEU A 224 4.15 24.81 -2.26
C LEU A 224 4.61 26.22 -2.60
N ARG A 225 3.80 27.23 -2.28
CA ARG A 225 4.17 28.62 -2.52
C ARG A 225 5.33 29.09 -1.63
N SER A 226 5.43 28.56 -0.42
CA SER A 226 6.52 28.87 0.50
C SER A 226 7.82 28.11 0.21
N SER A 227 7.74 26.95 -0.44
CA SER A 227 8.88 26.07 -0.72
C SER A 227 9.49 26.24 -2.12
N LEU A 228 8.69 26.66 -3.09
CA LEU A 228 9.14 26.89 -4.47
C LEU A 228 9.75 28.28 -4.63
N THR A 229 10.86 28.35 -5.37
CA THR A 229 11.46 29.62 -5.75
C THR A 229 10.63 30.34 -6.82
N ASP A 230 10.87 31.63 -7.01
CA ASP A 230 10.24 32.39 -8.12
C ASP A 230 10.53 31.76 -9.50
N GLU A 231 11.69 31.11 -9.64
CA GLU A 231 12.08 30.40 -10.85
C GLU A 231 11.27 29.11 -11.05
N ASP A 232 11.03 28.33 -9.99
CA ASP A 232 10.19 27.13 -10.05
C ASP A 232 8.75 27.48 -10.41
N TRP A 233 8.24 28.58 -9.85
CA TRP A 233 6.93 29.13 -10.19
C TRP A 233 6.84 29.58 -11.65
N ARG A 234 7.92 30.18 -12.16
CA ARG A 234 8.02 30.56 -13.57
C ARG A 234 7.95 29.33 -14.47
N VAL A 235 8.72 28.28 -14.16
CA VAL A 235 8.72 27.00 -14.89
C VAL A 235 7.35 26.33 -14.84
N LEU A 236 6.69 26.26 -13.67
CA LEU A 236 5.35 25.69 -13.53
C LEU A 236 4.29 26.49 -14.29
N SER A 237 4.41 27.82 -14.29
CA SER A 237 3.49 28.71 -15.02
C SER A 237 3.65 28.58 -16.53
N GLU A 238 4.88 28.36 -17.01
CA GLU A 238 5.20 28.11 -18.41
C GLU A 238 4.80 26.69 -18.85
N ALA A 239 4.91 25.70 -17.96
CA ALA A 239 4.47 24.32 -18.18
C ALA A 239 2.95 24.13 -18.07
N ARG A 240 2.23 25.12 -17.52
CA ARG A 240 0.78 25.12 -17.42
C ARG A 240 0.22 25.17 -18.84
N MET A 241 -0.15 24.00 -19.37
CA MET A 241 -0.72 23.85 -20.71
C MET A 241 -1.79 24.91 -20.98
N THR A 242 -1.43 25.89 -21.79
CA THR A 242 -2.36 26.81 -22.46
C THR A 242 -3.20 26.12 -23.55
N ASP A 243 -3.07 24.80 -23.73
CA ASP A 243 -3.79 24.01 -24.73
C ASP A 243 -4.98 23.24 -24.15
N PHE A 244 -5.89 23.98 -23.51
CA PHE A 244 -7.31 23.61 -23.50
C PHE A 244 -8.08 24.69 -24.26
N ARG A 245 -7.96 24.65 -25.59
CA ARG A 245 -8.92 25.25 -26.53
C ARG A 245 -9.70 24.14 -27.22
#